data_AF-A0A949NK35-F1
#
_entry.id   AF-A0A949NK35-F1
#
_cell.length_a   1.000
_cell.length_b   1.000
_cell.length_c   1.000
_cell.angle_alpha   90.00
_cell.angle_beta   90.00
_cell.angle_gamma   90.00
#
_symmetry.space_group_name_H-M   'P 1'
#
loop_
_entity.id
_entity.type
_entity.pdbx_description
1 polymer ?
#
loop_
_entity_poly.entity_id
_entity_poly.type
_entity_poly.pdbx_seq_one_letter_code
_entity_poly.pdbx_strand_id
1 'polypeptide(L)'
;MEKVKFTAMKDGDREDYEFLNRHEIEFASKTAERLLGAMVELDESMSGYQITRLGHSLQAATRAWRDGADTDWVVSALLHDIGDIYAPYNHDEYAAAILRPFVREQCAWVVEKHGDFQKLYYAHHVGGNPHARDAYRDHPCFDDCAAFCERWDQNSFDPDYPHEGIDFFRPMVEQVFARKAYDPAVVRAGERVALTDPTIARERNA
;
A
#
# COMPACT_ATOMS: atom_id res chain seq x y z
N MET A 1 18.53 4.49 30.03
CA MET A 1 17.23 3.98 29.56
C MET A 1 16.87 2.80 30.43
N GLU A 2 15.67 2.78 31.01
CA GLU A 2 15.17 1.62 31.76
C GLU A 2 15.04 0.40 30.84
N LYS A 3 15.16 -0.80 31.41
CA LYS A 3 15.13 -2.08 30.70
C LYS A 3 14.37 -3.10 31.54
N VAL A 4 13.78 -4.09 30.87
CA VAL A 4 13.24 -5.29 31.53
C VAL A 4 14.32 -6.08 32.25
N LYS A 5 13.92 -6.87 33.25
CA LYS A 5 14.81 -7.70 34.06
C LYS A 5 15.27 -8.98 33.35
N PHE A 6 14.45 -9.50 32.43
CA PHE A 6 14.69 -10.78 31.78
C PHE A 6 15.70 -10.71 30.63
N THR A 7 16.38 -11.83 30.36
CA THR A 7 17.22 -12.04 29.16
C THR A 7 16.62 -13.02 28.17
N ALA A 8 15.57 -13.76 28.57
CA ALA A 8 14.72 -14.56 27.70
C ALA A 8 13.24 -14.30 28.06
N MET A 9 12.37 -14.16 27.05
CA MET A 9 10.95 -13.78 27.23
C MET A 9 10.23 -14.62 28.29
N LYS A 10 10.45 -15.93 28.30
CA LYS A 10 9.82 -16.86 29.25
C LYS A 10 10.11 -16.57 30.74
N ASP A 11 11.15 -15.80 31.03
CA ASP A 11 11.60 -15.47 32.38
C ASP A 11 11.10 -14.07 32.84
N GLY A 12 10.34 -13.36 32.00
CA GLY A 12 9.76 -12.06 32.32
C GLY A 12 8.52 -12.15 33.21
N ASP A 13 8.26 -11.07 33.95
CA ASP A 13 7.04 -10.93 34.76
C ASP A 13 6.09 -9.85 34.23
N ARG A 14 4.95 -9.68 34.90
CA ARG A 14 3.91 -8.72 34.48
C ARG A 14 4.44 -7.30 34.36
N GLU A 15 5.31 -6.86 35.27
CA GLU A 15 5.84 -5.49 35.26
C GLU A 15 6.73 -5.27 34.04
N ASP A 16 7.55 -6.26 33.69
CA ASP A 16 8.37 -6.22 32.47
C ASP A 16 7.48 -6.08 31.21
N TYR A 17 6.40 -6.84 31.13
CA TYR A 17 5.51 -6.82 29.97
C TYR A 17 4.59 -5.60 29.92
N GLU A 18 4.14 -5.07 31.05
CA GLU A 18 3.42 -3.79 31.08
C GLU A 18 4.33 -2.64 30.65
N PHE A 19 5.60 -2.68 31.04
CA PHE A 19 6.62 -1.74 30.57
C PHE A 19 6.83 -1.84 29.06
N LEU A 20 7.06 -3.05 28.52
CA LEU A 20 7.26 -3.26 27.09
C LEU A 20 6.02 -2.87 26.27
N ASN A 21 4.82 -3.28 26.69
CA ASN A 21 3.59 -2.99 25.98
C ASN A 21 3.36 -1.48 25.78
N ARG A 22 3.70 -0.64 26.76
CA ARG A 22 3.64 0.83 26.58
C ARG A 22 4.59 1.32 25.49
N HIS A 23 5.82 0.80 25.46
CA HIS A 23 6.81 1.16 24.44
C HIS A 23 6.43 0.62 23.06
N GLU A 24 5.88 -0.59 22.99
CA GLU A 24 5.40 -1.19 21.75
C GLU A 24 4.22 -0.41 21.16
N ILE A 25 3.26 0.01 21.99
CA ILE A 25 2.15 0.88 21.57
C ILE A 25 2.68 2.23 21.05
N GLU A 26 3.62 2.86 21.78
CA GLU A 26 4.22 4.13 21.33
C GLU A 26 5.01 3.96 20.03
N PHE A 27 5.74 2.84 19.88
CA PHE A 27 6.45 2.56 18.64
C PHE A 27 5.45 2.33 17.49
N ALA A 28 4.42 1.52 17.70
CA ALA A 28 3.40 1.20 16.71
C ALA A 28 2.62 2.44 16.24
N SER A 29 2.36 3.43 17.11
CA SER A 29 1.65 4.66 16.73
C SER A 29 2.42 5.53 15.72
N LYS A 30 3.75 5.36 15.64
CA LYS A 30 4.63 6.06 14.68
C LYS A 30 4.83 5.29 13.37
N THR A 31 4.01 4.27 13.07
CA THR A 31 4.15 3.45 11.85
C THR A 31 3.94 4.27 10.58
N ALA A 32 2.95 5.16 10.55
CA ALA A 32 2.71 6.04 9.40
C ALA A 32 3.96 6.88 9.04
N GLU A 33 4.58 7.49 10.04
CA GLU A 33 5.78 8.33 9.86
C GLU A 33 6.94 7.52 9.27
N ARG A 34 7.19 6.31 9.80
CA ARG A 34 8.25 5.44 9.28
C ARG A 34 7.98 4.98 7.86
N LEU A 35 6.73 4.65 7.51
CA LEU A 35 6.37 4.25 6.16
C LEU A 35 6.56 5.41 5.17
N LEU A 36 6.12 6.62 5.53
CA LEU A 36 6.36 7.81 4.71
C LEU A 36 7.86 8.10 4.56
N GLY A 37 8.66 7.89 5.61
CA GLY A 37 10.12 7.95 5.52
C GLY A 37 10.70 6.93 4.53
N ALA A 38 10.26 5.66 4.62
CA ALA A 38 10.68 4.61 3.69
C ALA A 38 10.25 4.89 2.24
N MET A 39 9.11 5.54 2.02
CA MET A 39 8.70 6.01 0.69
C MET A 39 9.66 7.06 0.12
N VAL A 40 10.28 7.89 0.97
CA VAL A 40 11.33 8.81 0.51
C VAL A 40 12.61 8.06 0.16
N GLU A 41 12.96 6.99 0.90
CA GLU A 41 14.12 6.15 0.57
C GLU A 41 13.92 5.36 -0.74
N LEU A 42 12.68 5.02 -1.13
CA LEU A 42 12.36 4.39 -2.43
C LEU A 42 12.87 5.21 -3.61
N ASP A 43 12.93 6.53 -3.46
CA ASP A 43 13.39 7.48 -4.46
C ASP A 43 14.80 7.15 -4.98
N GLU A 44 15.63 6.48 -4.17
CA GLU A 44 17.03 6.16 -4.46
C GLU A 44 17.26 4.72 -4.97
N SER A 45 16.22 3.87 -5.02
CA SER A 45 16.36 2.41 -5.08
C SER A 45 16.48 1.79 -6.48
N MET A 46 15.90 2.39 -7.52
CA MET A 46 15.81 1.78 -8.86
C MET A 46 16.03 2.80 -9.98
N SER A 47 16.97 2.51 -10.88
CA SER A 47 17.32 3.37 -12.02
C SER A 47 16.77 2.83 -13.35
N GLY A 48 16.52 3.71 -14.32
CA GLY A 48 16.13 3.34 -15.69
C GLY A 48 14.75 3.84 -16.13
N TYR A 49 13.87 4.21 -15.19
CA TYR A 49 12.63 4.92 -15.49
C TYR A 49 12.87 6.43 -15.63
N GLN A 50 11.96 7.11 -16.34
CA GLN A 50 11.99 8.58 -16.46
C GLN A 50 11.58 9.30 -15.17
N ILE A 51 11.02 8.56 -14.21
CA ILE A 51 10.65 9.03 -12.87
C ILE A 51 11.19 8.06 -11.82
N THR A 52 11.26 8.52 -10.58
CA THR A 52 11.66 7.68 -9.44
C THR A 52 10.52 6.76 -8.99
N ARG A 53 10.82 5.76 -8.15
CA ARG A 53 9.78 4.87 -7.58
C ARG A 53 8.84 5.60 -6.64
N LEU A 54 9.33 6.60 -5.90
CA LEU A 54 8.47 7.53 -5.17
C LEU A 54 7.56 8.30 -6.13
N GLY A 55 8.13 8.86 -7.21
CA GLY A 55 7.36 9.54 -8.26
C GLY A 55 6.22 8.67 -8.80
N HIS A 56 6.51 7.42 -9.13
CA HIS A 56 5.50 6.44 -9.56
C HIS A 56 4.37 6.27 -8.52
N SER A 57 4.74 6.05 -7.25
CA SER A 57 3.78 5.87 -6.15
C SER A 57 2.89 7.11 -5.94
N LEU A 58 3.48 8.32 -6.04
CA LEU A 58 2.75 9.58 -5.93
C LEU A 58 1.80 9.80 -7.11
N GLN A 59 2.21 9.44 -8.33
CA GLN A 59 1.34 9.48 -9.51
C GLN A 59 0.16 8.51 -9.36
N ALA A 60 0.41 7.27 -8.94
CA ALA A 60 -0.63 6.27 -8.73
C ALA A 60 -1.66 6.73 -7.69
N ALA A 61 -1.19 7.21 -6.54
CA ALA A 61 -2.04 7.77 -5.49
C ALA A 61 -2.81 9.02 -5.95
N THR A 62 -2.18 9.89 -6.75
CA THR A 62 -2.85 11.07 -7.32
C THR A 62 -3.94 10.66 -8.30
N ARG A 63 -3.70 9.67 -9.17
CA ARG A 63 -4.72 9.15 -10.10
C ARG A 63 -5.90 8.56 -9.34
N ALA A 64 -5.65 7.75 -8.31
CA ALA A 64 -6.69 7.22 -7.44
C ALA A 64 -7.49 8.34 -6.76
N TRP A 65 -6.81 9.35 -6.21
CA TRP A 65 -7.47 10.49 -5.58
C TRP A 65 -8.33 11.26 -6.57
N ARG A 66 -7.80 11.61 -7.76
CA ARG A 66 -8.55 12.30 -8.83
C ARG A 66 -9.71 11.47 -9.36
N ASP A 67 -9.63 10.15 -9.32
CA ASP A 67 -10.73 9.23 -9.67
C ASP A 67 -11.84 9.16 -8.61
N GLY A 68 -11.73 9.94 -7.53
CA GLY A 68 -12.71 9.94 -6.44
C GLY A 68 -12.60 8.72 -5.53
N ALA A 69 -11.49 7.98 -5.59
CA ALA A 69 -11.27 6.84 -4.72
C ALA A 69 -11.27 7.27 -3.25
N ASP A 70 -11.68 6.34 -2.38
CA ASP A 70 -11.67 6.58 -0.94
C ASP A 70 -10.25 6.41 -0.35
N THR A 71 -10.12 6.71 0.95
CA THR A 71 -8.82 6.73 1.64
C THR A 71 -8.09 5.39 1.57
N ASP A 72 -8.79 4.26 1.63
CA ASP A 72 -8.12 2.94 1.60
C ASP A 72 -7.51 2.69 0.23
N TRP A 73 -8.21 3.03 -0.85
CA TRP A 73 -7.68 2.91 -2.20
C TRP A 73 -6.52 3.86 -2.45
N VAL A 74 -6.63 5.13 -2.02
CA VAL A 74 -5.55 6.12 -2.19
C VAL A 74 -4.28 5.69 -1.44
N VAL A 75 -4.39 5.25 -0.18
CA VAL A 75 -3.24 4.78 0.60
C VAL A 75 -2.69 3.47 0.05
N SER A 76 -3.55 2.57 -0.44
CA SER A 76 -3.10 1.32 -1.07
C SER A 76 -2.35 1.61 -2.37
N ALA A 77 -2.82 2.53 -3.21
CA ALA A 77 -2.11 2.97 -4.41
C ALA A 77 -0.78 3.66 -4.07
N LEU A 78 -0.72 4.44 -3.00
CA LEU A 78 0.55 5.05 -2.55
C LEU A 78 1.58 4.01 -2.11
N LEU A 79 1.15 2.94 -1.44
CA LEU A 79 2.06 2.00 -0.78
C LEU A 79 2.19 0.65 -1.49
N HIS A 80 1.56 0.46 -2.66
CA HIS A 80 1.51 -0.85 -3.32
C HIS A 80 2.89 -1.43 -3.67
N ASP A 81 3.87 -0.55 -3.93
CA ASP A 81 5.23 -0.89 -4.29
C ASP A 81 6.27 -0.67 -3.17
N ILE A 82 5.84 -0.39 -1.92
CA ILE A 82 6.78 -0.15 -0.82
C ILE A 82 7.70 -1.35 -0.54
N GLY A 83 7.30 -2.55 -0.97
CA GLY A 83 8.10 -3.76 -0.87
C GLY A 83 9.35 -3.78 -1.75
N ASP A 84 9.49 -2.92 -2.76
CA ASP A 84 10.61 -2.96 -3.70
C ASP A 84 11.99 -2.87 -3.05
N ILE A 85 12.10 -2.10 -1.96
CA ILE A 85 13.37 -1.93 -1.22
C ILE A 85 13.78 -3.24 -0.55
N TYR A 86 12.82 -3.94 0.07
CA TYR A 86 13.10 -4.99 1.04
C TYR A 86 12.82 -6.41 0.50
N ALA A 87 11.95 -6.51 -0.49
CA ALA A 87 11.37 -7.75 -0.97
C ALA A 87 11.09 -7.72 -2.49
N PRO A 88 12.05 -7.37 -3.36
CA PRO A 88 11.79 -7.14 -4.80
C PRO A 88 11.26 -8.35 -5.58
N TYR A 89 11.34 -9.57 -5.02
CA TYR A 89 10.83 -10.79 -5.66
C TYR A 89 9.40 -11.15 -5.24
N ASN A 90 8.85 -10.45 -4.25
CA ASN A 90 7.49 -10.61 -3.72
C ASN A 90 7.03 -9.30 -3.06
N HIS A 91 7.29 -8.18 -3.74
CA HIS A 91 7.15 -6.83 -3.19
C HIS A 91 5.68 -6.52 -2.89
N ASP A 92 4.80 -7.04 -3.74
CA ASP A 92 3.35 -7.03 -3.64
C ASP A 92 2.84 -7.73 -2.38
N GLU A 93 3.33 -8.94 -2.10
CA GLU A 93 2.99 -9.68 -0.87
C GLU A 93 3.46 -8.93 0.38
N TYR A 94 4.66 -8.35 0.33
CA TYR A 94 5.21 -7.57 1.44
C TYR A 94 4.40 -6.29 1.69
N ALA A 95 4.09 -5.53 0.64
CA ALA A 95 3.26 -4.33 0.73
C ALA A 95 1.87 -4.65 1.29
N ALA A 96 1.25 -5.74 0.80
CA ALA A 96 -0.03 -6.20 1.32
C ALA A 96 0.03 -6.58 2.80
N ALA A 97 1.11 -7.22 3.26
CA ALA A 97 1.27 -7.56 4.67
C ALA A 97 1.31 -6.33 5.60
N ILE A 98 1.87 -5.22 5.14
CA ILE A 98 1.86 -3.93 5.87
C ILE A 98 0.45 -3.35 5.93
N LEU A 99 -0.28 -3.38 4.82
CA LEU A 99 -1.59 -2.73 4.69
C LEU A 99 -2.74 -3.54 5.31
N ARG A 100 -2.68 -4.87 5.22
CA ARG A 100 -3.78 -5.80 5.57
C ARG A 100 -4.43 -5.56 6.94
N PRO A 101 -3.72 -5.18 8.02
CA PRO A 101 -4.38 -4.91 9.30
C PRO A 101 -5.23 -3.63 9.31
N PHE A 102 -5.03 -2.73 8.34
CA PHE A 102 -5.53 -1.35 8.41
C PHE A 102 -6.44 -0.95 7.26
N VAL A 103 -6.61 -1.77 6.23
CA VAL A 103 -7.48 -1.50 5.08
C VAL A 103 -8.46 -2.66 4.85
N ARG A 104 -9.45 -2.42 3.99
CA ARG A 104 -10.35 -3.47 3.52
C ARG A 104 -9.60 -4.65 2.89
N GLU A 105 -10.15 -5.85 3.04
CA GLU A 105 -9.67 -7.08 2.41
C GLU A 105 -9.53 -6.91 0.90
N GLN A 106 -10.50 -6.25 0.25
CA GLN A 106 -10.44 -5.91 -1.17
C GLN A 106 -9.14 -5.20 -1.57
N CYS A 107 -8.76 -4.15 -0.83
CA CYS A 107 -7.57 -3.35 -1.12
C CYS A 107 -6.28 -4.15 -0.85
N ALA A 108 -6.22 -4.85 0.29
CA ALA A 108 -5.08 -5.69 0.64
C ALA A 108 -4.86 -6.81 -0.39
N TRP A 109 -5.94 -7.45 -0.86
CA TRP A 109 -5.86 -8.49 -1.89
C TRP A 109 -5.41 -7.93 -3.23
N VAL A 110 -5.93 -6.77 -3.65
CA VAL A 110 -5.50 -6.13 -4.90
C VAL A 110 -4.01 -5.78 -4.84
N VAL A 111 -3.53 -5.21 -3.74
CA VAL A 111 -2.09 -4.95 -3.57
C VAL A 111 -1.30 -6.26 -3.59
N GLU A 112 -1.77 -7.32 -2.93
CA GLU A 112 -1.05 -8.61 -2.90
C GLU A 112 -0.90 -9.25 -4.28
N LYS A 113 -1.81 -8.97 -5.21
CA LYS A 113 -1.84 -9.62 -6.53
C LYS A 113 -1.50 -8.68 -7.69
N HIS A 114 -1.32 -7.38 -7.44
CA HIS A 114 -1.09 -6.41 -8.51
C HIS A 114 0.13 -6.80 -9.37
N GLY A 115 1.17 -7.40 -8.77
CA GLY A 115 2.35 -7.93 -9.45
C GLY A 115 2.05 -8.89 -10.59
N ASP A 116 1.07 -9.78 -10.43
CA ASP A 116 0.63 -10.71 -11.48
C ASP A 116 -0.26 -10.05 -12.54
N PHE A 117 -0.98 -8.99 -12.18
CA PHE A 117 -1.85 -8.25 -13.09
C PHE A 117 -1.07 -7.26 -13.96
N GLN A 118 -0.04 -6.60 -13.42
CA GLN A 118 0.82 -5.69 -14.17
C GLN A 118 1.65 -6.40 -15.26
N LYS A 119 1.91 -7.70 -15.10
CA LYS A 119 2.63 -8.53 -16.11
C LYS A 119 1.97 -8.49 -17.49
N LEU A 120 0.66 -8.21 -17.57
CA LEU A 120 -0.05 -8.02 -18.83
C LEU A 120 0.65 -6.99 -19.73
N TYR A 121 1.18 -5.91 -19.16
CA TYR A 121 1.70 -4.77 -19.91
C TYR A 121 3.12 -4.99 -20.43
N TYR A 122 3.95 -5.77 -19.75
CA TYR A 122 5.38 -5.87 -20.11
C TYR A 122 5.94 -7.29 -20.23
N ALA A 123 5.34 -8.32 -19.64
CA ALA A 123 5.99 -9.62 -19.49
C ALA A 123 6.37 -10.27 -20.83
N HIS A 124 5.59 -10.03 -21.88
CA HIS A 124 5.86 -10.52 -23.24
C HIS A 124 7.15 -9.95 -23.86
N HIS A 125 7.63 -8.78 -23.40
CA HIS A 125 8.91 -8.22 -23.82
C HIS A 125 10.13 -8.92 -23.20
N VAL A 126 9.94 -9.65 -22.09
CA VAL A 126 11.01 -10.33 -21.32
C VAL A 126 10.84 -11.86 -21.30
N GLY A 127 9.97 -12.41 -22.16
CA GLY A 127 9.73 -13.85 -22.25
C GLY A 127 8.89 -14.42 -21.10
N GLY A 128 8.23 -13.58 -20.30
CA GLY A 128 7.32 -13.97 -19.24
C GLY A 128 5.88 -14.20 -19.71
N ASN A 129 5.03 -14.69 -18.80
CA ASN A 129 3.61 -14.92 -19.05
C ASN A 129 2.78 -13.63 -18.78
N PRO A 130 2.22 -12.96 -19.80
CA PRO A 130 1.36 -11.79 -19.60
C PRO A 130 0.00 -12.13 -18.97
N HIS A 131 -0.39 -13.41 -18.94
CA HIS A 131 -1.64 -13.89 -18.38
C HIS A 131 -1.47 -14.57 -17.02
N ALA A 132 -0.45 -14.20 -16.23
CA ALA A 132 -0.26 -14.71 -14.87
C ALA A 132 -1.50 -14.49 -13.99
N ARG A 133 -2.18 -13.35 -14.16
CA ARG A 133 -3.45 -13.02 -13.50
C ARG A 133 -4.55 -14.08 -13.65
N ASP A 134 -4.55 -14.89 -14.71
CA ASP A 134 -5.61 -15.85 -14.99
C ASP A 134 -5.74 -16.93 -13.91
N ALA A 135 -4.71 -17.12 -13.08
CA ALA A 135 -4.77 -17.94 -11.87
C ALA A 135 -5.86 -17.48 -10.87
N TYR A 136 -6.31 -16.23 -10.97
CA TYR A 136 -7.27 -15.61 -10.06
C TYR A 136 -8.62 -15.27 -10.71
N ARG A 137 -8.91 -15.81 -11.91
CA ARG A 137 -10.07 -15.45 -12.73
C ARG A 137 -11.42 -15.52 -12.00
N ASP A 138 -11.56 -16.45 -11.07
CA ASP A 138 -12.80 -16.66 -10.31
C ASP A 138 -12.84 -15.86 -8.98
N HIS A 139 -11.79 -15.07 -8.68
CA HIS A 139 -11.75 -14.28 -7.46
C HIS A 139 -12.65 -13.04 -7.59
N PRO A 140 -13.47 -12.69 -6.57
CA PRO A 140 -14.38 -11.55 -6.64
C PRO A 140 -13.70 -10.21 -6.93
N CYS A 141 -12.42 -10.05 -6.57
CA CYS A 141 -11.66 -8.83 -6.78
C CYS A 141 -10.81 -8.84 -8.08
N PHE A 142 -10.98 -9.83 -8.97
CA PHE A 142 -10.22 -9.91 -10.22
C PHE A 142 -10.33 -8.63 -11.05
N ASP A 143 -11.56 -8.18 -11.31
CA ASP A 143 -11.79 -6.95 -12.09
C ASP A 143 -11.30 -5.69 -11.35
N ASP A 144 -11.34 -5.70 -10.02
CA ASP A 144 -10.82 -4.59 -9.20
C ASP A 144 -9.30 -4.47 -9.34
N CYS A 145 -8.57 -5.60 -9.34
CA CYS A 145 -7.12 -5.61 -9.55
C CYS A 145 -6.75 -5.21 -10.98
N ALA A 146 -7.48 -5.71 -11.98
CA ALA A 146 -7.29 -5.29 -13.37
C ALA A 146 -7.52 -3.78 -13.53
N ALA A 147 -8.59 -3.24 -12.94
CA ALA A 147 -8.89 -1.82 -12.98
C ALA A 147 -7.86 -0.98 -12.21
N PHE A 148 -7.39 -1.43 -11.04
CA PHE A 148 -6.29 -0.80 -10.31
C PHE A 148 -5.05 -0.68 -11.20
N CYS A 149 -4.64 -1.80 -11.82
CA CYS A 149 -3.44 -1.81 -12.65
C CYS A 149 -3.60 -0.91 -13.90
N GLU A 150 -4.74 -0.97 -14.58
CA GLU A 150 -4.99 -0.20 -15.79
C GLU A 150 -5.07 1.31 -15.53
N ARG A 151 -5.74 1.69 -14.43
CA ARG A 151 -6.07 3.09 -14.14
C ARG A 151 -4.99 3.82 -13.38
N TRP A 152 -4.26 3.14 -12.47
CA TRP A 152 -3.42 3.82 -11.48
C TRP A 152 -1.95 3.36 -11.48
N ASP A 153 -1.66 2.08 -11.69
CA ASP A 153 -0.30 1.55 -11.62
C ASP A 153 0.46 1.77 -12.95
N GLN A 154 0.09 1.04 -14.01
CA GLN A 154 0.90 0.97 -15.23
C GLN A 154 1.07 2.31 -15.96
N ASN A 155 0.14 3.25 -15.77
CA ASN A 155 0.15 4.58 -16.39
C ASN A 155 0.83 5.65 -15.52
N SER A 156 1.44 5.27 -14.39
CA SER A 156 2.11 6.18 -13.45
C SER A 156 3.62 6.17 -13.63
N PHE A 157 4.07 6.38 -14.87
CA PHE A 157 5.49 6.46 -15.25
C PHE A 157 5.80 7.71 -16.10
N ASP A 158 4.93 8.72 -16.04
CA ASP A 158 4.92 9.87 -16.95
C ASP A 158 5.64 11.08 -16.31
N PRO A 159 6.81 11.52 -16.81
CA PRO A 159 7.54 12.65 -16.21
C PRO A 159 6.79 13.99 -16.30
N ASP A 160 5.79 14.10 -17.19
CA ASP A 160 5.02 15.32 -17.39
C ASP A 160 3.67 15.30 -16.65
N TYR A 161 3.31 14.20 -15.99
CA TYR A 161 2.05 14.10 -15.26
C TYR A 161 2.10 14.88 -13.93
N PRO A 162 1.26 15.91 -13.73
CA PRO A 162 1.25 16.66 -12.50
C PRO A 162 0.66 15.81 -11.37
N HIS A 163 1.44 15.59 -10.32
CA HIS A 163 1.05 14.79 -9.17
C HIS A 163 1.23 15.54 -7.85
N GLU A 164 0.49 15.09 -6.84
CA GLU A 164 0.61 15.62 -5.48
C GLU A 164 1.89 15.11 -4.82
N GLY A 165 2.42 15.88 -3.87
CA GLY A 165 3.59 15.50 -3.08
C GLY A 165 3.26 14.57 -1.91
N ILE A 166 4.27 13.99 -1.28
CA ILE A 166 4.10 13.05 -0.16
C ILE A 166 3.31 13.65 1.02
N ASP A 167 3.49 14.94 1.31
CA ASP A 167 2.81 15.62 2.42
C ASP A 167 1.31 15.82 2.17
N PHE A 168 0.86 15.83 0.92
CA PHE A 168 -0.57 15.82 0.60
C PHE A 168 -1.25 14.53 1.08
N PHE A 169 -0.57 13.39 0.95
CA PHE A 169 -1.09 12.08 1.34
C PHE A 169 -0.84 11.74 2.81
N ARG A 170 0.09 12.43 3.49
CA ARG A 170 0.44 12.18 4.88
C ARG A 170 -0.78 12.06 5.82
N PRO A 171 -1.77 12.97 5.81
CA PRO A 171 -2.94 12.84 6.69
C PRO A 171 -3.77 11.58 6.42
N MET A 172 -3.82 11.11 5.17
CA MET A 172 -4.54 9.89 4.79
C MET A 172 -3.83 8.64 5.30
N VAL A 173 -2.50 8.61 5.20
CA VAL A 173 -1.67 7.52 5.74
C VAL A 173 -1.78 7.49 7.26
N GLU A 174 -1.66 8.64 7.94
CA GLU A 174 -1.85 8.75 9.39
C GLU A 174 -3.24 8.25 9.81
N GLN A 175 -4.30 8.62 9.08
CA GLN A 175 -5.65 8.13 9.33
C GLN A 175 -5.77 6.60 9.20
N VAL A 176 -5.13 5.98 8.20
CA VAL A 176 -5.17 4.53 8.00
C VAL A 176 -4.44 3.79 9.13
N PHE A 177 -3.20 4.19 9.44
CA PHE A 177 -2.38 3.50 10.43
C PHE A 177 -2.74 3.85 11.88
N ALA A 178 -3.61 4.84 12.12
CA ALA A 178 -4.21 5.09 13.43
C ALA A 178 -5.37 4.13 13.78
N ARG A 179 -5.84 3.33 12.81
CA ARG A 179 -6.94 2.36 13.03
C ARG A 179 -6.50 1.24 13.96
N LYS A 180 -7.47 0.65 14.66
CA LYS A 180 -7.24 -0.61 15.38
C LYS A 180 -6.92 -1.71 14.36
N ALA A 181 -5.74 -2.33 14.50
CA ALA A 181 -5.32 -3.41 13.63
C ALA A 181 -6.34 -4.56 13.63
N TYR A 182 -6.68 -5.04 12.44
CA TYR A 182 -7.66 -6.09 12.17
C TYR A 182 -9.07 -5.81 12.73
N ASP A 183 -9.46 -4.53 12.86
CA ASP A 183 -10.84 -4.19 13.18
C ASP A 183 -11.79 -4.72 12.08
N PRO A 184 -12.78 -5.57 12.40
CA PRO A 184 -13.72 -6.09 11.42
C PRO A 184 -14.47 -5.00 10.65
N ALA A 185 -14.71 -3.85 11.27
CA ALA A 185 -15.37 -2.71 10.62
C ALA A 185 -14.48 -2.02 9.57
N VAL A 186 -13.17 -2.24 9.63
CA VAL A 186 -12.18 -1.77 8.65
C VAL A 186 -11.92 -2.85 7.60
N VAL A 187 -11.59 -4.07 8.03
CA VAL A 187 -11.23 -5.18 7.14
C VAL A 187 -12.39 -5.55 6.21
N ARG A 188 -13.64 -5.52 6.70
CA ARG A 188 -14.86 -5.70 5.89
C ARG A 188 -14.73 -6.89 4.93
N ALA A 189 -14.37 -8.05 5.46
CA ALA A 189 -14.09 -9.25 4.67
C ALA A 189 -15.28 -9.61 3.77
N GLY A 190 -15.00 -9.93 2.50
CA GLY A 190 -15.97 -10.21 1.46
C GLY A 190 -16.73 -9.01 0.89
N GLU A 191 -16.51 -7.79 1.43
CA GLU A 191 -17.16 -6.59 0.92
C GLU A 191 -16.33 -5.90 -0.16
N ARG A 192 -17.02 -5.41 -1.20
CA ARG A 192 -16.40 -4.66 -2.30
C ARG A 192 -17.00 -3.26 -2.37
N VAL A 193 -16.12 -2.27 -2.47
CA VAL A 193 -16.45 -0.86 -2.73
C VAL A 193 -15.91 -0.47 -4.10
N ALA A 194 -16.65 0.37 -4.83
CA ALA A 194 -16.20 0.87 -6.12
C ALA A 194 -14.85 1.59 -6.01
N LEU A 195 -13.96 1.38 -6.98
CA LEU A 195 -12.64 2.04 -7.03
C LEU A 195 -12.76 3.55 -7.24
N THR A 196 -13.79 3.98 -7.96
CA THR A 196 -13.95 5.37 -8.40
C THR A 196 -15.31 5.91 -8.00
N ASP A 197 -15.37 7.19 -7.66
CA ASP A 197 -16.62 7.93 -7.46
C ASP A 197 -16.65 9.13 -8.42
N PRO A 198 -17.48 9.11 -9.47
CA PRO A 198 -17.53 10.20 -10.45
C PRO A 198 -17.96 11.55 -9.88
N THR A 199 -18.69 11.58 -8.76
CA THR A 199 -19.08 12.82 -8.10
C THR A 199 -17.89 13.42 -7.38
N ILE A 200 -17.21 12.62 -6.54
CA ILE A 200 -16.00 13.07 -5.85
C ILE A 200 -14.89 13.39 -6.86
N ALA A 201 -14.76 12.61 -7.93
CA ALA A 201 -13.81 12.89 -9.01
C ALA A 201 -14.04 14.28 -9.61
N ARG A 202 -15.28 14.64 -9.94
CA ARG A 202 -15.58 15.99 -10.46
C ARG A 202 -15.21 17.09 -9.47
N GLU A 203 -15.47 16.89 -8.19
CA GLU A 203 -15.13 17.87 -7.14
C GLU A 203 -13.61 18.04 -6.99
N ARG A 204 -12.85 16.95 -7.09
CA ARG A 204 -11.38 16.95 -6.95
C ARG A 204 -10.62 17.46 -8.17
N ASN A 205 -11.28 17.51 -9.34
CA ASN A 205 -10.68 17.98 -10.60
C ASN A 205 -11.29 19.31 -11.10
N ALA A 206 -12.16 19.95 -10.31
CA ALA A 206 -12.71 21.27 -10.61
C ALA A 206 -11.72 22.39 -10.27
#